data_AF-A0A8S3ESW6-F1
#
_entry.id   AF-A0A8S3ESW6-F1
#
_cell.length_a   1.000
_cell.length_b   1.000
_cell.length_c   1.000
_cell.angle_alpha   90.00
_cell.angle_beta   90.00
_cell.angle_gamma   90.00
#
_symmetry.space_group_name_H-M   'P 1'
#
loop_
_entity.id
_entity.type
_entity.pdbx_description
1 polymer ?
#
loop_
_entity_poly.entity_id
_entity_poly.type
_entity_poly.pdbx_seq_one_letter_code
_entity_poly.pdbx_strand_id
1 'polypeptide(L)' 'IVQEALKQAQTEDPNRTSLIIAHRLSTIRSCDSICVLDKGKVIESGNHTELAQRRGAHYRMLTQNT' A
#
# COMPACT_ATOMS: atom_id res chain seq x y z
N ILE A 1 4.00 10.47 14.23
CA ILE A 1 2.62 11.02 14.35
C ILE A 1 1.63 10.35 13.40
N VAL A 2 1.47 10.75 12.12
CA VAL A 2 0.37 10.21 11.26
C VAL A 2 0.46 8.69 11.04
N GLN A 3 1.67 8.16 10.81
CA GLN A 3 1.86 6.72 10.60
C GLN A 3 1.62 5.90 11.88
N GLU A 4 2.01 6.43 13.04
CA GLU A 4 1.73 5.80 14.34
C GLU A 4 0.24 5.75 14.62
N ALA A 5 -0.48 6.85 14.41
CA ALA A 5 -1.92 6.88 14.61
C ALA A 5 -2.65 5.87 13.72
N LEU A 6 -2.24 5.74 12.45
CA LEU A 6 -2.77 4.72 11.53
C LEU A 6 -2.49 3.30 12.01
N LYS A 7 -1.24 3.02 12.42
CA LYS A 7 -0.83 1.71 12.91
C LYS A 7 -1.57 1.34 14.20
N GLN A 8 -1.69 2.28 15.12
CA GLN A 8 -2.35 2.09 16.40
C GLN A 8 -3.83 1.80 16.21
N ALA A 9 -4.49 2.57 15.34
CA ALA A 9 -5.86 2.28 14.95
C ALA A 9 -5.98 0.85 14.39
N GLN A 10 -5.09 0.42 13.48
CA GLN A 10 -5.14 -0.92 12.88
C GLN A 10 -4.97 -2.04 13.93
N THR A 11 -4.22 -1.81 15.00
CA THR A 11 -3.96 -2.81 16.05
C THR A 11 -4.99 -2.86 17.16
N GLU A 12 -5.72 -1.76 17.42
CA GLU A 12 -6.69 -1.68 18.53
C GLU A 12 -7.98 -2.47 18.28
N ASP A 13 -8.35 -2.69 17.01
CA ASP A 13 -9.54 -3.46 16.65
C ASP A 13 -9.24 -4.40 15.47
N PRO A 14 -9.00 -5.70 15.72
CA PRO A 14 -8.69 -6.67 14.67
C PRO A 14 -9.86 -6.93 13.72
N ASN A 15 -11.08 -6.48 14.04
CA ASN A 15 -12.27 -6.66 13.20
C ASN A 15 -12.54 -5.47 12.28
N ARG A 16 -11.65 -4.46 12.24
CA ARG A 16 -11.83 -3.26 11.44
C ARG A 16 -11.07 -3.33 10.12
N THR A 17 -11.78 -3.15 9.00
CA THR A 17 -11.14 -2.95 7.70
C THR A 17 -10.78 -1.48 7.50
N SER A 18 -9.52 -1.19 7.20
CA SER A 18 -9.04 0.17 6.95
C SER A 18 -8.68 0.33 5.47
N LEU A 19 -9.37 1.24 4.77
CA LEU A 19 -9.06 1.59 3.38
C LEU A 19 -8.20 2.86 3.34
N ILE A 20 -6.99 2.76 2.82
CA ILE A 20 -6.02 3.87 2.79
C ILE A 20 -5.71 4.24 1.34
N ILE A 21 -5.94 5.51 0.99
CA ILE A 21 -5.53 6.09 -0.29
C ILE A 21 -4.24 6.87 -0.04
N ALA A 22 -3.13 6.39 -0.60
CA ALA A 22 -1.82 6.99 -0.37
C ALA A 22 -1.00 7.06 -1.66
N HIS A 23 -0.22 8.13 -1.78
CA HIS A 23 0.87 8.26 -2.75
C HIS A 23 2.25 8.07 -2.11
N ARG A 24 2.31 7.98 -0.77
CA ARG A 24 3.56 7.81 -0.02
C ARG A 24 3.85 6.33 0.17
N LEU A 25 5.06 5.95 -0.24
CA LEU A 25 5.54 4.59 -0.18
C LEU A 25 5.59 4.00 1.24
N SER A 26 5.94 4.83 2.22
CA SER A 26 6.00 4.43 3.63
C SER A 26 4.65 3.96 4.18
N THR A 27 3.54 4.52 3.68
CA THR A 27 2.19 4.12 4.07
C THR A 27 1.76 2.84 3.36
N ILE A 28 2.08 2.72 2.07
CA ILE A 28 1.72 1.57 1.23
C ILE A 28 2.44 0.29 1.71
N ARG A 29 3.68 0.40 2.18
CA ARG A 29 4.49 -0.74 2.65
C ARG A 29 3.90 -1.47 3.86
N SER A 30 3.10 -0.79 4.68
CA SER A 30 2.50 -1.36 5.88
C SER A 30 1.13 -2.00 5.63
N CYS A 31 0.59 -1.93 4.41
CA CYS A 31 -0.72 -2.49 4.10
C CYS A 31 -0.66 -4.00 3.86
N ASP A 32 -1.67 -4.72 4.34
CA ASP A 32 -1.83 -6.16 4.10
C ASP A 32 -2.11 -6.47 2.61
N SER A 33 -2.84 -5.58 1.94
CA SER A 33 -3.16 -5.66 0.51
C SER A 33 -3.04 -4.28 -0.13
N ILE A 34 -2.46 -4.25 -1.33
CA ILE A 34 -2.21 -3.04 -2.11
C ILE A 34 -2.89 -3.20 -3.47
N CYS A 35 -3.66 -2.20 -3.88
CA CYS A 35 -4.23 -2.10 -5.21
C CYS A 35 -3.67 -0.87 -5.94
N VAL A 36 -3.05 -1.09 -7.10
CA VAL A 36 -2.57 0.00 -7.96
C VAL A 36 -3.65 0.35 -8.96
N LEU A 37 -4.08 1.61 -8.92
CA LEU A 37 -5.05 2.18 -9.86
C LEU A 37 -4.32 2.96 -10.95
N ASP A 38 -4.66 2.69 -12.21
CA ASP A 38 -4.27 3.50 -13.36
C ASP A 38 -5.48 3.70 -14.28
N LYS A 39 -5.73 4.95 -14.71
CA LYS A 39 -6.85 5.31 -15.60
C LYS A 39 -8.21 4.71 -15.20
N GLY A 40 -8.50 4.68 -13.89
CA GLY A 40 -9.75 4.17 -13.34
C GLY A 40 -9.86 2.64 -13.33
N LYS A 41 -8.77 1.90 -13.57
CA LYS A 41 -8.73 0.43 -13.51
C LYS A 41 -7.69 -0.04 -12.50
N VAL A 42 -7.97 -1.13 -11.82
CA VAL A 42 -6.97 -1.84 -10.99
C VAL A 42 -6.05 -2.60 -11.94
N ILE A 43 -4.80 -2.16 -12.02
CA ILE A 43 -3.79 -2.77 -12.89
C ILE A 43 -2.94 -3.80 -12.15
N GLU A 44 -2.83 -3.68 -10.82
CA GLU A 44 -2.14 -4.64 -9.97
C GLU A 44 -2.81 -4.74 -8.61
N SER A 45 -2.81 -5.94 -8.04
CA SER A 45 -3.23 -6.18 -6.66
C SER A 45 -2.38 -7.29 -6.03
N GLY A 46 -2.06 -7.14 -4.74
CA GLY A 46 -1.31 -8.12 -3.98
C GLY A 46 -0.67 -7.50 -2.74
N ASN A 47 0.12 -8.28 -2.01
CA ASN A 47 0.92 -7.73 -0.91
C ASN A 47 2.20 -7.05 -1.43
N HIS A 48 2.87 -6.30 -0.56
CA HIS A 48 4.08 -5.55 -0.92
C HIS A 48 5.17 -6.43 -1.56
N THR A 49 5.40 -7.63 -1.02
CA THR A 49 6.44 -8.55 -1.47
C THR A 49 6.13 -9.10 -2.86
N GLU A 50 4.90 -9.54 -3.10
CA GLU A 50 4.43 -10.04 -4.40
C GLU A 50 4.55 -8.97 -5.48
N LEU A 51 4.08 -7.75 -5.18
CA LEU A 51 4.13 -6.64 -6.13
C LEU A 51 5.56 -6.16 -6.40
N ALA A 52 6.44 -6.20 -5.40
CA ALA A 52 7.85 -5.90 -5.58
C ALA A 52 8.55 -6.92 -6.49
N GLN A 53 8.21 -8.22 -6.36
CA GLN A 53 8.78 -9.27 -7.21
C GLN A 53 8.29 -9.21 -8.66
N ARG A 54 7.02 -8.83 -8.88
CA ARG A 54 6.44 -8.69 -10.23
C ARG A 54 7.11 -7.61 -11.07
N ARG A 55 7.90 -6.71 -10.46
CA ARG A 55 8.60 -5.60 -11.13
C ARG A 55 7.70 -4.73 -12.02
N GLY A 56 6.40 -4.68 -11.71
CA GLY A 56 5.41 -3.97 -12.51
C GLY A 56 5.18 -2.54 -12.02
N ALA A 57 3.94 -2.06 -12.06
CA ALA A 57 3.61 -0.65 -11.82
C ALA A 57 3.96 -0.18 -10.39
N HIS A 58 3.66 -1.00 -9.38
CA HIS A 58 4.07 -0.74 -7.99
C HIS A 58 5.60 -0.63 -7.85
N TYR A 59 6.35 -1.48 -8.55
CA TYR A 59 7.82 -1.46 -8.55
C TYR A 59 8.40 -0.22 -9.23
N ARG A 60 7.80 0.25 -10.34
CA ARG A 60 8.26 1.52 -10.94
C ARG A 60 8.08 2.70 -9.99
N MET A 61 6.99 2.70 -9.22
CA MET A 61 6.73 3.75 -8.21
C MET A 61 7.75 3.68 -7.05
N LEU A 62 8.20 2.46 -6.69
CA LEU A 62 9.31 2.24 -5.76
C LEU A 62 10.63 2.84 -6.29
N THR A 63 10.95 2.62 -7.56
CA THR A 63 12.25 3.02 -8.15
C THR A 63 12.33 4.48 -8.59
N GLN A 64 11.21 5.16 -8.83
CA GLN A 64 11.20 6.58 -9.24
C GLN A 64 11.48 7.57 -8.08
N ASN A 65 11.55 7.09 -6.84
CA ASN A 65 11.88 7.87 -5.65
C ASN A 65 13.27 7.56 -5.07
N THR A 66 14.18 7.00 -5.86
CA THR A 66 15.61 6.81 -5.53
C THR A 66 16.46 7.66 -6.46
#